data_AF-A0A3S0WI26-F1
#
_entry.id   AF-A0A3S0WI26-F1
#
_cell.length_a   1.000
_cell.length_b   1.000
_cell.length_c   1.000
_cell.angle_alpha   90.00
_cell.angle_beta   90.00
_cell.angle_gamma   90.00
#
_symmetry.space_group_name_H-M   'P 1'
#
loop_
_entity.id
_entity.type
_entity.pdbx_description
1 polymer ?
#
loop_
_entity_poly.entity_id
_entity_poly.type
_entity_poly.pdbx_seq_one_letter_code
_entity_poly.pdbx_strand_id
1 'polypeptide(L)'
;MAINPVSLMMPTQGVNQTNNIATKVTPYEAQQTFADTLKNAISSVNDQQITSDKLTQKLINGENVELHEVMIQSQKASITLNATMEVRNKAIEAYQEIMRMSV
;
A
#
# COMPACT_ATOMS: atom_id res chain seq x y z
N MET A 1 -59.16 16.96 24.58
CA MET A 1 -58.93 17.96 23.52
C MET A 1 -57.59 18.61 23.79
N ALA A 2 -56.56 18.21 23.04
CA ALA A 2 -55.26 18.85 23.04
C ALA A 2 -54.93 19.15 21.57
N ILE A 3 -54.52 20.38 21.34
CA ILE A 3 -54.21 21.02 20.06
C ILE A 3 -52.88 20.50 19.51
N ASN A 4 -52.90 19.86 18.33
CA ASN A 4 -51.70 19.58 17.56
C ASN A 4 -51.39 20.81 16.68
N PRO A 5 -50.21 21.46 16.77
CA PRO A 5 -49.85 22.46 15.79
C PRO A 5 -49.47 21.77 14.48
N VAL A 6 -50.14 22.18 13.41
CA VAL A 6 -49.85 21.83 12.02
C VAL A 6 -48.41 22.22 11.70
N SER A 7 -47.57 21.22 11.44
CA SER A 7 -46.20 21.42 10.94
C SER A 7 -46.25 21.73 9.44
N LEU A 8 -45.68 22.88 9.09
CA LEU A 8 -45.57 23.42 7.75
C LEU A 8 -44.70 22.50 6.87
N MET A 9 -45.27 22.06 5.76
CA MET A 9 -44.61 21.40 4.65
C MET A 9 -43.68 22.39 3.92
N MET A 10 -42.39 22.05 3.80
CA MET A 10 -41.41 22.72 2.93
C MET A 10 -41.01 21.81 1.77
N PRO A 11 -40.82 22.34 0.56
CA PRO A 11 -40.47 21.56 -0.62
C PRO A 11 -39.01 21.11 -0.57
N THR A 12 -38.80 19.92 -1.12
CA THR A 12 -37.52 19.25 -1.37
C THR A 12 -36.46 20.18 -1.98
N GLN A 13 -35.34 20.36 -1.30
CA GLN A 13 -34.07 20.78 -1.91
C GLN A 13 -33.13 19.57 -1.99
N GLY A 14 -32.59 19.38 -3.19
CA GLY A 14 -31.90 18.17 -3.62
C GLY A 14 -30.55 17.93 -2.97
N VAL A 15 -30.21 16.63 -2.96
CA VAL A 15 -28.90 16.04 -3.28
C VAL A 15 -27.68 16.91 -2.99
N ASN A 16 -26.94 16.56 -1.94
CA ASN A 16 -25.47 16.52 -1.93
C ASN A 16 -24.98 15.74 -0.69
N GLN A 17 -25.23 14.42 -0.72
CA GLN A 17 -24.51 13.47 0.11
C GLN A 17 -23.21 13.11 -0.62
N THR A 18 -22.21 14.00 -0.51
CA THR A 18 -20.82 13.61 -0.75
C THR A 18 -20.11 13.68 0.58
N ASN A 19 -19.99 12.50 1.19
CA ASN A 19 -19.20 12.24 2.38
C ASN A 19 -17.79 12.81 2.18
N ASN A 20 -17.53 13.94 2.82
CA ASN A 20 -16.19 14.48 2.99
C ASN A 20 -15.49 13.62 4.04
N ILE A 21 -14.93 12.48 3.63
CA ILE A 21 -13.84 11.84 4.38
C ILE A 21 -12.56 12.51 3.88
N ALA A 22 -12.35 13.74 4.32
CA ALA A 22 -11.05 14.37 4.34
C ALA A 22 -10.60 14.44 5.80
N THR A 23 -10.28 13.29 6.38
CA THR A 23 -9.40 13.25 7.56
C THR A 23 -8.09 13.86 7.11
N LYS A 24 -7.88 15.13 7.47
CA LYS A 24 -6.63 15.84 7.28
C LYS A 24 -5.60 15.19 8.20
N VAL A 25 -5.00 14.10 7.72
CA VAL A 25 -3.94 13.37 8.42
C VAL A 25 -2.82 14.38 8.67
N THR A 26 -2.56 14.67 9.93
CA THR A 26 -1.45 15.56 10.28
C THR A 26 -0.12 14.86 9.91
N PRO A 27 0.94 15.61 9.59
CA PRO A 27 2.25 15.01 9.30
C PRO A 27 2.71 14.02 10.39
N TYR A 28 2.33 14.30 11.64
CA TYR A 28 2.58 13.45 12.80
C TYR A 28 1.83 12.11 12.76
N GLU A 29 0.53 12.11 12.45
CA GLU A 29 -0.28 10.87 12.31
C GLU A 29 0.18 10.03 11.10
N ALA A 30 0.62 10.68 10.03
CA ALA A 30 1.22 10.01 8.88
C ALA A 30 2.56 9.35 9.26
N GLN A 31 3.39 10.01 10.07
CA GLN A 31 4.65 9.47 10.59
C GLN A 31 4.44 8.22 11.45
N GLN A 32 3.42 8.24 12.30
CA GLN A 32 3.11 7.13 13.19
C GLN A 32 2.53 5.93 12.44
N THR A 33 1.60 6.17 11.51
CA THR A 33 1.08 5.14 10.61
C THR A 33 2.18 4.50 9.76
N PHE A 34 3.15 5.30 9.29
CA PHE A 34 4.31 4.81 8.57
C PHE A 34 5.23 3.95 9.46
N ALA A 35 5.50 4.38 10.70
CA ALA A 35 6.32 3.63 11.65
C ALA A 35 5.70 2.25 11.97
N ASP A 36 4.39 2.20 12.17
CA ASP A 36 3.67 0.95 12.42
C ASP A 36 3.68 0.04 11.19
N THR A 37 3.50 0.60 10.00
CA THR A 37 3.59 -0.14 8.73
C THR A 37 5.00 -0.71 8.53
N LEU A 38 6.04 0.08 8.80
CA LEU A 38 7.44 -0.33 8.70
C LEU A 38 7.75 -1.47 9.68
N LYS A 39 7.25 -1.38 10.91
CA LYS A 39 7.44 -2.43 11.90
C LYS A 39 6.77 -3.74 11.48
N ASN A 40 5.56 -3.68 10.95
CA ASN A 40 4.86 -4.85 10.42
C ASN A 40 5.57 -5.43 9.20
N ALA A 41 6.12 -4.59 8.31
CA ALA A 41 6.90 -5.04 7.18
C ALA A 41 8.18 -5.78 7.61
N ILE A 42 8.91 -5.26 8.61
CA ILE A 42 10.10 -5.93 9.16
C ILE A 42 9.75 -7.28 9.78
N SER A 43 8.66 -7.36 10.54
CA SER A 43 8.17 -8.65 11.07
C SER A 43 7.79 -9.63 9.96
N SER A 44 7.10 -9.16 8.92
CA SER A 44 6.74 -9.99 7.77
C SER A 44 7.94 -10.51 6.99
N VAL A 45 9.02 -9.73 6.88
CA VAL A 45 10.27 -10.18 6.25
C VAL A 45 10.93 -11.28 7.06
N ASN A 46 10.91 -11.17 8.40
CA ASN A 46 11.44 -12.20 9.28
C ASN A 46 10.68 -13.54 9.10
N ASP A 47 9.35 -13.49 9.08
CA ASP A 47 8.52 -14.67 8.85
C ASP A 47 8.74 -15.29 7.45
N GLN A 48 8.94 -14.46 6.44
CA GLN A 48 9.30 -14.90 5.08
C GLN A 48 10.69 -15.53 5.02
N GLN A 49 11.67 -15.02 5.78
CA GLN A 49 13.02 -15.58 5.88
C GLN A 49 12.97 -16.99 6.47
N ILE A 50 12.26 -17.18 7.59
CA ILE A 50 12.07 -18.48 8.24
C ILE A 50 11.37 -19.47 7.30
N THR A 51 10.38 -19.00 6.56
CA THR A 51 9.67 -19.80 5.55
C THR A 51 10.58 -20.18 4.39
N SER A 52 11.43 -19.25 3.94
CA SER A 52 12.42 -19.46 2.88
C SER A 52 13.48 -20.49 3.29
N ASP A 53 13.96 -20.45 4.53
CA ASP A 53 14.91 -21.44 5.04
C ASP A 53 14.30 -22.85 5.07
N LYS A 54 13.02 -22.95 5.45
CA LYS A 54 12.26 -24.21 5.42
C LYS A 54 12.03 -24.72 3.99
N LEU A 55 11.77 -23.84 3.04
CA LEU A 55 11.62 -24.19 1.62
C LEU A 55 12.97 -24.56 0.99
N THR A 56 14.06 -23.93 1.40
CA THR A 56 15.42 -24.25 0.97
C THR A 56 15.84 -25.63 1.45
N GLN A 57 15.52 -25.99 2.70
CA GLN A 57 15.68 -27.36 3.17
C GLN A 57 14.87 -28.38 2.35
N LYS A 58 13.67 -28.00 1.89
CA LYS A 58 12.87 -28.86 0.99
C LYS A 58 13.46 -28.94 -0.42
N LEU A 59 14.02 -27.86 -0.94
CA LEU A 59 14.62 -27.79 -2.27
C LEU A 59 15.91 -28.62 -2.38
N ILE A 60 16.72 -28.65 -1.31
CA ILE A 60 17.91 -29.52 -1.22
C ILE A 60 17.53 -31.01 -1.34
N ASN A 61 16.27 -31.38 -1.09
CA ASN A 61 15.76 -32.74 -1.32
C ASN A 61 15.45 -33.07 -2.80
N GLY A 62 15.66 -32.13 -3.74
CA GLY A 62 15.83 -32.42 -5.17
C GLY A 62 14.55 -32.56 -5.99
N GLU A 63 13.75 -31.50 -6.12
CA GLU A 63 12.59 -31.47 -7.03
C GLU A 63 12.89 -30.84 -8.41
N ASN A 64 12.17 -31.35 -9.42
CA ASN A 64 12.31 -31.18 -10.86
C ASN A 64 12.33 -29.72 -11.34
N VAL A 65 13.39 -29.30 -12.06
CA VAL A 65 13.43 -28.00 -12.76
C VAL A 65 13.65 -28.22 -14.24
N GLU A 66 12.64 -27.85 -15.03
CA GLU A 66 12.68 -27.91 -16.49
C GLU A 66 13.38 -26.65 -17.06
N LEU A 67 14.28 -26.84 -18.04
CA LEU A 67 15.20 -25.81 -18.56
C LEU A 67 14.49 -24.55 -19.12
N HIS A 68 13.25 -24.71 -19.60
CA HIS A 68 12.42 -23.60 -20.12
C HIS A 68 11.96 -22.65 -19.00
N GLU A 69 11.82 -23.14 -17.78
CA GLU A 69 11.38 -22.36 -16.63
C GLU A 69 12.49 -21.40 -16.18
N VAL A 70 13.75 -21.84 -16.21
CA VAL A 70 14.92 -21.00 -15.92
C VAL A 70 15.03 -19.80 -16.87
N MET A 71 14.78 -20.01 -18.18
CA MET A 71 14.78 -18.91 -19.15
C MET A 71 13.65 -17.91 -18.88
N ILE A 72 12.43 -18.38 -18.61
CA ILE A 72 11.29 -17.52 -18.29
C ILE A 72 11.57 -16.71 -17.02
N GLN A 73 12.11 -17.34 -15.98
CA GLN A 73 12.45 -16.65 -14.74
C GLN A 73 13.56 -15.61 -14.93
N SER A 74 14.59 -15.92 -15.73
CA SER A 74 15.65 -14.97 -16.06
C SER A 74 15.11 -13.72 -16.80
N GLN A 75 14.22 -13.93 -17.78
CA GLN A 75 13.59 -12.84 -18.52
C GLN A 75 12.69 -11.99 -17.60
N LYS A 76 11.91 -12.64 -16.73
CA LYS A 76 11.04 -11.98 -15.75
C LYS A 76 11.84 -11.18 -14.72
N ALA A 77 12.95 -11.73 -14.22
CA ALA A 77 13.84 -11.05 -13.29
C ALA A 77 14.44 -9.78 -13.93
N SER A 78 14.87 -9.87 -15.20
CA SER A 78 15.42 -8.72 -15.94
C SER A 78 14.40 -7.58 -16.09
N ILE A 79 13.16 -7.91 -16.47
CA ILE A 79 12.07 -6.91 -16.60
C ILE A 79 11.73 -6.29 -15.24
N THR A 80 11.64 -7.12 -14.20
CA THR A 80 11.32 -6.68 -12.83
C THR A 80 12.40 -5.76 -12.26
N LEU A 81 13.68 -6.06 -12.53
CA LEU A 81 14.79 -5.21 -12.12
C LEU A 81 14.71 -3.83 -12.77
N ASN A 82 14.43 -3.78 -14.08
CA ASN A 82 14.23 -2.52 -14.79
C ASN A 82 13.07 -1.71 -14.22
N ALA A 83 11.91 -2.35 -13.98
CA ALA A 83 10.77 -1.69 -13.35
C ALA A 83 11.09 -1.16 -11.94
N THR A 84 11.89 -1.91 -11.17
CA THR A 84 12.32 -1.49 -9.83
C THR A 84 13.21 -0.27 -9.87
N MET A 85 14.10 -0.17 -10.87
CA MET A 85 14.94 1.02 -11.05
C MET A 85 14.10 2.27 -11.34
N GLU A 86 13.07 2.15 -12.20
CA GLU A 86 12.15 3.25 -12.48
C GLU A 86 11.38 3.70 -11.22
N VAL A 87 10.85 2.74 -10.45
CA VAL A 87 10.15 3.05 -9.19
C VAL A 87 11.10 3.71 -8.18
N ARG A 88 12.33 3.22 -8.07
CA ARG A 88 13.36 3.84 -7.21
C ARG A 88 13.63 5.28 -7.62
N ASN A 89 13.81 5.53 -8.92
CA ASN A 89 14.08 6.87 -9.42
C ASN A 89 12.91 7.82 -9.10
N LYS A 90 11.67 7.38 -9.31
CA LYS A 90 10.47 8.17 -8.97
C LYS A 90 10.29 8.40 -7.47
N ALA A 91 10.67 7.44 -6.63
CA ALA A 91 10.65 7.64 -5.18
C ALA A 91 11.69 8.67 -4.73
N ILE A 92 12.88 8.69 -5.33
CA ILE A 92 13.92 9.70 -5.06
C ILE A 92 13.45 11.09 -5.51
N GLU A 93 12.86 11.20 -6.70
CA GLU A 93 12.27 12.45 -7.21
C GLU A 93 11.19 12.97 -6.26
N ALA A 94 10.25 12.12 -5.84
CA ALA A 94 9.17 12.49 -4.91
C ALA A 94 9.71 12.97 -3.55
N TYR A 95 10.77 12.33 -3.04
CA TYR A 95 11.42 12.77 -1.81
C TYR A 95 12.08 14.15 -1.97
N GLN A 96 12.79 14.38 -3.07
CA GLN A 96 13.39 15.69 -3.37
C GLN A 96 12.33 16.79 -3.51
N GLU A 97 11.18 16.49 -4.11
CA GLU A 97 10.09 17.44 -4.29
C GLU A 97 9.44 17.84 -2.95
N ILE A 98 9.20 16.87 -2.05
CA ILE A 98 8.69 17.15 -0.70
C ILE A 98 9.66 18.04 0.09
N MET A 99 10.97 17.83 -0.04
CA MET A 99 11.99 18.69 0.57
C MET A 99 11.96 20.11 0.02
N ARG A 100 11.70 20.27 -1.29
CA ARG A 100 11.59 21.58 -1.95
C ARG A 100 10.32 22.34 -1.59
N MET A 101 9.22 21.66 -1.27
CA MET A 101 7.99 22.29 -0.79
C MET A 101 8.06 22.78 0.66
N SER A 102 9.04 22.32 1.45
CA SER A 102 9.10 22.56 2.90
C SER A 102 10.04 23.70 3.33
N VAL A 103 10.52 24.54 2.40
CA VAL A 103 11.31 25.75 2.71
C VAL A 103 10.51 27.03 2.56
#